data_AF-A0AAW0G3D0-F1
#
_entry.id   AF-A0AAW0G3D0-F1
#
_cell.length_a   1.000
_cell.length_b   1.000
_cell.length_c   1.000
_cell.angle_alpha   90.00
_cell.angle_beta   90.00
_cell.angle_gamma   90.00
#
_symmetry.space_group_name_H-M   'P 1'
#
loop_
_entity.id
_entity.type
_entity.pdbx_description
1 polymer ?
#
loop_
_entity_poly.entity_id
_entity_poly.type
_entity_poly.pdbx_seq_one_letter_code
_entity_poly.pdbx_strand_id
1 'polypeptide(L)'
;MPSDQAQFDKLHATTSYMLSLFTHMLASQTMKTSDGYPPKPDHLSPEMDGECTVIIDRMVRAFLDPVTVPWDYHKYVYECTRRCLGGGMGQKERKLAQTFKRWRDDLTTIVSPQTVVDNQGRIIVWALPDLLSPRIQNILEEGTKLQREFLEAELAKGHEGDSWRWNKSLFRKGAPGDINGVLNFSPAWFMLGHQGKASGLKTSPFLTTSAGELWMKNFFDAGSIISGILRIMHPDQYRMQWETVQVLRHDSRFTAIFDVWPSIFAAISVIANRQAPLHRDPNGNYYWYDILVSVGRYTTAYLCLEPIGFQIRNRPGTVVGFSGKGIRHGVAEADGQRYCHAFYLRTDVQQYCNVRGAGCMTQEVFRRWVGSIGAEKLTNIARDPFFL
;
A
#
# COMPACT_ATOMS: atom_id res chain seq x y z
N MET A 1 35.69 0.85 7.71
CA MET A 1 34.50 1.73 7.73
C MET A 1 33.42 0.99 6.97
N PRO A 2 32.33 0.53 7.59
CA PRO A 2 31.25 -0.07 6.82
C PRO A 2 30.73 1.01 5.87
N SER A 3 30.59 0.70 4.57
CA SER A 3 30.13 1.68 3.60
C SER A 3 28.75 2.19 4.00
N ASP A 4 28.61 3.50 4.22
CA ASP A 4 27.33 4.19 4.46
C ASP A 4 26.47 4.13 3.20
N GLN A 5 25.95 2.94 2.93
CA GLN A 5 24.98 2.75 1.87
C GLN A 5 23.68 3.42 2.32
N ALA A 6 23.13 4.29 1.47
CA ALA A 6 21.93 5.06 1.78
C ALA A 6 20.79 4.14 2.22
N GLN A 7 19.94 4.62 3.11
CA GLN A 7 18.82 3.84 3.66
C GLN A 7 17.94 3.29 2.52
N PHE A 8 17.74 4.09 1.47
CA PHE A 8 16.97 3.70 0.30
C PHE A 8 17.56 2.50 -0.46
N ASP A 9 18.89 2.38 -0.52
CA ASP A 9 19.54 1.27 -1.21
C ASP A 9 19.39 -0.03 -0.41
N LYS A 10 19.50 0.05 0.92
CA LYS A 10 19.20 -1.07 1.83
C LYS A 10 17.74 -1.51 1.72
N LEU A 11 16.81 -0.55 1.64
CA LEU A 11 15.40 -0.81 1.37
C LEU A 11 15.23 -1.58 0.05
N HIS A 12 15.85 -1.11 -1.03
CA HIS A 12 15.76 -1.78 -2.34
C HIS A 12 16.29 -3.22 -2.26
N ALA A 13 17.44 -3.44 -1.61
CA ALA A 13 18.00 -4.77 -1.40
C ALA A 13 17.06 -5.69 -0.59
N THR A 14 16.44 -5.20 0.49
CA THR A 14 15.44 -5.96 1.26
C THR A 14 14.23 -6.33 0.40
N THR A 15 13.69 -5.39 -0.40
CA THR A 15 12.54 -5.71 -1.27
C THR A 15 12.90 -6.71 -2.36
N SER A 16 14.13 -6.65 -2.92
CA SER A 16 14.63 -7.63 -3.90
C SER A 16 14.68 -9.03 -3.28
N TYR A 17 15.17 -9.12 -2.04
CA TYR A 17 15.20 -10.37 -1.29
C TYR A 17 13.80 -10.94 -1.06
N MET A 18 12.84 -10.12 -0.62
CA MET A 18 11.45 -10.54 -0.43
C MET A 18 10.81 -11.05 -1.73
N LEU A 19 11.09 -10.40 -2.86
CA LEU A 19 10.61 -10.87 -4.16
C LEU A 19 11.23 -12.23 -4.54
N SER A 20 12.53 -12.41 -4.33
CA SER A 20 13.22 -13.69 -4.57
C SER A 20 12.69 -14.81 -3.66
N LEU A 21 12.40 -14.51 -2.39
CA LEU A 21 11.73 -15.45 -1.49
C LEU A 21 10.35 -15.85 -2.04
N PHE A 22 9.56 -14.87 -2.48
CA PHE A 22 8.22 -15.13 -3.02
C PHE A 22 8.27 -16.03 -4.25
N THR A 23 9.14 -15.73 -5.21
CA THR A 23 9.27 -16.54 -6.43
C THR A 23 9.78 -17.95 -6.12
N HIS A 24 10.75 -18.08 -5.21
CA HIS A 24 11.26 -19.36 -4.75
C HIS A 24 10.15 -20.18 -4.07
N MET A 25 9.48 -19.64 -3.05
CA MET A 25 8.44 -20.36 -2.31
C MET A 25 7.24 -20.72 -3.19
N LEU A 26 6.86 -19.85 -4.12
CA LEU A 26 5.82 -20.13 -5.11
C LEU A 26 6.24 -21.28 -6.05
N ALA A 27 7.49 -21.29 -6.52
CA ALA A 27 8.03 -22.38 -7.33
C ALA A 27 8.10 -23.70 -6.54
N SER A 28 8.57 -23.70 -5.30
CA SER A 28 8.63 -24.92 -4.47
C SER A 28 7.25 -25.55 -4.25
N GLN A 29 6.22 -24.73 -4.05
CA GLN A 29 4.83 -25.20 -3.90
C GLN A 29 4.22 -25.74 -5.22
N THR A 30 4.64 -25.22 -6.37
CA THR A 30 4.05 -25.55 -7.69
C THR A 30 4.84 -26.57 -8.50
N MET A 31 6.16 -26.60 -8.35
CA MET A 31 7.12 -27.43 -9.12
C MET A 31 7.84 -28.47 -8.26
N LYS A 32 7.65 -28.48 -6.93
CA LYS A 32 8.31 -29.41 -5.98
C LYS A 32 9.85 -29.38 -6.03
N THR A 33 10.44 -28.19 -6.22
CA THR A 33 11.89 -27.99 -6.14
C THR A 33 12.38 -27.98 -4.69
N SER A 34 13.63 -28.39 -4.44
CA SER A 34 14.21 -28.53 -3.10
C SER A 34 15.46 -27.69 -2.85
N ASP A 35 15.62 -26.58 -3.58
CA ASP A 35 16.75 -25.67 -3.38
C ASP A 35 16.64 -24.94 -2.03
N GLY A 36 17.78 -24.52 -1.48
CA GLY A 36 17.79 -23.67 -0.29
C GLY A 36 17.19 -22.28 -0.56
N TYR A 37 16.76 -21.59 0.51
CA TYR A 37 16.28 -20.21 0.40
C TYR A 37 17.33 -19.29 -0.25
N PRO A 38 16.91 -18.27 -1.01
CA PRO A 38 17.81 -17.27 -1.56
C PRO A 38 18.66 -16.61 -0.45
N PRO A 39 19.89 -16.17 -0.75
CA PRO A 39 20.73 -15.51 0.23
C PRO A 39 20.11 -14.19 0.67
N LYS A 40 20.04 -13.96 1.99
CA LYS A 40 19.58 -12.69 2.55
C LYS A 40 20.64 -11.59 2.43
N PRO A 41 20.26 -10.30 2.35
CA PRO A 41 21.20 -9.19 2.40
C PRO A 41 21.99 -9.11 3.72
N ASP A 42 23.22 -8.60 3.67
CA ASP A 42 24.11 -8.51 4.84
C ASP A 42 23.55 -7.63 5.96
N HIS A 43 22.82 -6.57 5.61
CA HIS A 43 22.22 -5.66 6.60
C HIS A 43 20.97 -6.23 7.28
N LEU A 44 20.41 -7.34 6.78
CA LEU A 44 19.18 -7.91 7.31
C LEU A 44 19.49 -8.77 8.55
N SER A 45 18.98 -8.35 9.71
CA SER A 45 19.05 -9.14 10.95
C SER A 45 18.29 -10.48 10.81
N PRO A 46 18.66 -11.53 11.56
CA PRO A 46 17.92 -12.80 11.59
C PRO A 46 16.42 -12.63 11.91
N GLU A 47 16.05 -11.68 12.75
CA GLU A 47 14.66 -11.41 13.11
C GLU A 47 13.87 -10.90 11.90
N MET A 48 14.42 -9.90 11.20
CA MET A 48 13.84 -9.37 9.95
C MET A 48 13.78 -10.42 8.83
N ASP A 49 14.74 -11.34 8.78
CA ASP A 49 14.74 -12.47 7.85
C ASP A 49 13.56 -13.41 8.11
N GLY A 50 13.32 -13.72 9.40
CA GLY A 50 12.14 -14.48 9.85
C GLY A 50 10.82 -13.77 9.53
N GLU A 51 10.75 -12.45 9.76
CA GLU A 51 9.58 -11.63 9.40
C GLU A 51 9.28 -11.71 7.91
N CYS A 52 10.31 -11.55 7.06
CA CYS A 52 10.16 -11.69 5.61
C CYS A 52 9.61 -13.08 5.27
N THR A 53 10.25 -14.14 5.74
CA THR A 53 9.86 -15.53 5.43
C THR A 53 8.39 -15.82 5.78
N VAL A 54 7.92 -15.42 6.96
CA VAL A 54 6.52 -15.64 7.40
C VAL A 54 5.52 -14.85 6.56
N ILE A 55 5.84 -13.58 6.26
CA ILE A 55 4.98 -12.73 5.41
C ILE A 55 4.87 -13.33 4.01
N ILE A 56 6.00 -13.76 3.44
CA ILE A 56 6.04 -14.34 2.10
C ILE A 56 5.24 -15.65 2.03
N ASP A 57 5.37 -16.55 3.01
CA ASP A 57 4.55 -17.77 3.07
C ASP A 57 3.05 -17.47 2.94
N ARG A 58 2.57 -16.49 3.71
CA ARG A 58 1.16 -16.08 3.70
C ARG A 58 0.74 -15.43 2.38
N MET A 59 1.62 -14.64 1.76
CA MET A 59 1.36 -14.07 0.44
C MET A 59 1.32 -15.13 -0.65
N VAL A 60 2.18 -16.15 -0.60
CA VAL A 60 2.16 -17.29 -1.53
C VAL A 60 0.84 -18.05 -1.41
N ARG A 61 0.38 -18.34 -0.18
CA ARG A 61 -0.94 -18.96 0.04
C ARG A 61 -2.08 -18.12 -0.52
N ALA A 62 -2.08 -16.81 -0.27
CA ALA A 62 -3.10 -15.90 -0.78
C ALA A 62 -3.14 -15.84 -2.32
N PHE A 63 -1.97 -15.95 -2.96
CA PHE A 63 -1.85 -15.97 -4.41
C PHE A 63 -2.35 -17.28 -5.04
N LEU A 64 -2.05 -18.41 -4.38
CA LEU A 64 -2.41 -19.75 -4.86
C LEU A 64 -3.89 -20.11 -4.70
N ASP A 65 -4.62 -19.41 -3.82
CA ASP A 65 -6.05 -19.61 -3.58
C ASP A 65 -6.89 -18.35 -3.89
N PRO A 66 -6.96 -17.91 -5.16
CA PRO A 66 -7.67 -16.70 -5.54
C PRO A 66 -9.20 -16.90 -5.57
N VAL A 67 -9.95 -15.85 -5.22
CA VAL A 67 -11.39 -15.78 -5.50
C VAL A 67 -11.63 -14.99 -6.78
N THR A 68 -12.39 -15.57 -7.70
CA THR A 68 -12.71 -14.93 -8.97
C THR A 68 -14.06 -14.22 -8.91
N VAL A 69 -14.08 -12.92 -9.24
CA VAL A 69 -15.32 -12.17 -9.48
C VAL A 69 -15.72 -12.26 -10.96
N PRO A 70 -17.02 -12.24 -11.29
CA PRO A 70 -17.49 -12.47 -12.66
C PRO A 70 -17.24 -11.28 -13.61
N TRP A 71 -16.65 -10.20 -13.13
CA TRP A 71 -16.50 -8.95 -13.87
C TRP A 71 -15.14 -8.84 -14.57
N ASP A 72 -15.11 -7.98 -15.57
CA ASP A 72 -13.89 -7.48 -16.19
C ASP A 72 -13.56 -6.13 -15.55
N TYR A 73 -12.47 -6.07 -14.78
CA TYR A 73 -12.08 -4.86 -14.06
C TYR A 73 -11.76 -3.70 -15.01
N HIS A 74 -11.23 -4.00 -16.19
CA HIS A 74 -10.91 -2.98 -17.19
C HIS A 74 -12.19 -2.33 -17.75
N LYS A 75 -13.22 -3.12 -18.06
CA LYS A 75 -14.54 -2.60 -18.47
C LYS A 75 -15.19 -1.78 -17.36
N TYR A 76 -15.04 -2.22 -16.12
CA TYR A 76 -15.54 -1.49 -14.96
C TYR A 76 -14.83 -0.14 -14.77
N VAL A 77 -13.51 -0.09 -14.89
CA VAL A 77 -12.73 1.17 -14.86
C VAL A 77 -13.12 2.11 -16.01
N TYR A 78 -13.34 1.56 -17.20
CA TYR A 78 -13.80 2.32 -18.36
C TYR A 78 -15.14 3.01 -18.07
N GLU A 79 -16.11 2.28 -17.51
CA GLU A 79 -17.41 2.86 -17.13
C GLU A 79 -17.29 3.86 -15.97
N CYS A 80 -16.39 3.63 -15.01
CA CYS A 80 -16.09 4.61 -13.96
C CYS A 80 -15.60 5.93 -14.58
N THR A 81 -14.64 5.86 -15.50
CA THR A 81 -14.04 7.03 -16.14
C THR A 81 -15.07 7.79 -16.98
N ARG A 82 -15.82 7.08 -17.84
CA ARG A 82 -16.84 7.68 -18.72
C ARG A 82 -17.95 8.36 -17.92
N ARG A 83 -18.36 7.76 -16.80
CA ARG A 83 -19.45 8.27 -15.97
C ARG A 83 -18.99 9.37 -15.00
N CYS A 84 -17.69 9.66 -14.85
CA CYS A 84 -17.20 10.70 -13.92
C CYS A 84 -17.37 12.16 -14.38
N LEU A 85 -17.75 12.44 -15.63
CA LEU A 85 -17.86 13.81 -16.19
C LEU A 85 -19.21 14.52 -15.92
N GLY A 86 -19.59 14.72 -14.64
CA GLY A 86 -20.69 15.64 -14.22
C GLY A 86 -21.85 15.03 -13.40
N GLY A 87 -22.27 15.70 -12.31
CA GLY A 87 -23.53 15.52 -11.52
C GLY A 87 -23.89 14.15 -10.89
N GLY A 88 -24.03 14.07 -9.56
CA GLY A 88 -24.75 13.00 -8.83
C GLY A 88 -23.98 11.68 -8.58
N MET A 89 -22.92 11.69 -7.76
CA MET A 89 -22.09 10.51 -7.45
C MET A 89 -22.92 9.29 -7.01
N GLY A 90 -23.95 9.46 -6.18
CA GLY A 90 -24.81 8.36 -5.74
C GLY A 90 -25.68 7.72 -6.84
N GLN A 91 -26.07 8.47 -7.89
CA GLN A 91 -26.79 7.88 -9.03
C GLN A 91 -25.83 7.09 -9.92
N LYS A 92 -24.60 7.57 -10.07
CA LYS A 92 -23.55 6.90 -10.85
C LYS A 92 -23.13 5.57 -10.24
N GLU A 93 -22.89 5.54 -8.93
CA GLU A 93 -22.57 4.30 -8.22
C GLU A 93 -23.72 3.29 -8.32
N ARG A 94 -24.98 3.73 -8.21
CA ARG A 94 -26.15 2.85 -8.43
C ARG A 94 -26.17 2.25 -9.85
N LYS A 95 -25.91 3.06 -10.88
CA LYS A 95 -25.82 2.56 -12.27
C LYS A 95 -24.64 1.61 -12.47
N LEU A 96 -23.49 1.87 -11.83
CA LEU A 96 -22.34 0.95 -11.87
C LEU A 96 -22.70 -0.38 -11.22
N ALA A 97 -23.32 -0.37 -10.03
CA ALA A 97 -23.77 -1.57 -9.34
C ALA A 97 -24.84 -2.37 -10.12
N GLN A 98 -25.64 -1.72 -10.97
CA GLN A 98 -26.56 -2.40 -11.89
C GLN A 98 -25.84 -3.08 -13.06
N THR A 99 -24.80 -2.44 -13.61
CA THR A 99 -24.02 -2.96 -14.75
C THR A 99 -23.08 -4.09 -14.31
N PHE A 100 -22.43 -3.90 -13.16
CA PHE A 100 -21.53 -4.82 -12.52
C PHE A 100 -22.23 -5.30 -11.25
N LYS A 101 -23.15 -6.29 -11.42
CA LYS A 101 -23.91 -6.87 -10.30
C LYS A 101 -23.00 -7.69 -9.41
N ARG A 102 -23.09 -7.50 -8.10
CA ARG A 102 -22.23 -8.19 -7.13
C ARG A 102 -22.22 -9.70 -7.39
N TRP A 103 -21.08 -10.32 -7.13
CA TRP A 103 -20.93 -11.77 -7.25
C TRP A 103 -21.92 -12.53 -6.34
N ARG A 104 -22.26 -11.93 -5.19
CA ARG A 104 -23.28 -12.41 -4.26
C ARG A 104 -24.13 -11.24 -3.75
N ASP A 105 -25.38 -11.52 -3.42
CA ASP A 105 -26.29 -10.53 -2.82
C ASP A 105 -25.81 -10.11 -1.42
N ASP A 106 -25.28 -11.06 -0.65
CA ASP A 106 -24.65 -10.83 0.65
C ASP A 106 -23.15 -10.52 0.55
N LEU A 107 -22.67 -9.64 1.43
CA LEU A 107 -21.24 -9.34 1.56
C LEU A 107 -20.49 -10.58 2.08
N THR A 108 -19.55 -11.08 1.29
CA THR A 108 -18.68 -12.18 1.73
C THR A 108 -17.55 -11.60 2.58
N THR A 109 -17.31 -12.19 3.75
CA THR A 109 -16.24 -11.74 4.66
C THR A 109 -14.96 -12.53 4.40
N ILE A 110 -13.89 -11.84 4.00
CA ILE A 110 -12.54 -12.41 3.90
C ILE A 110 -11.92 -12.40 5.30
N VAL A 111 -11.60 -13.59 5.82
CA VAL A 111 -11.06 -13.80 7.17
C VAL A 111 -9.65 -14.38 7.19
N SER A 112 -9.14 -14.79 6.04
CA SER A 112 -7.80 -15.37 5.81
C SER A 112 -7.14 -14.74 4.59
N PRO A 113 -5.79 -14.81 4.48
CA PRO A 113 -5.05 -14.27 3.33
C PRO A 113 -5.57 -14.80 1.99
N GLN A 114 -5.95 -13.91 1.09
CA GLN A 114 -6.55 -14.25 -0.20
C GLN A 114 -6.37 -13.12 -1.23
N THR A 115 -6.25 -13.50 -2.51
CA THR A 115 -6.36 -12.56 -3.64
C THR A 115 -7.76 -12.59 -4.23
N VAL A 116 -8.23 -11.44 -4.71
CA VAL A 116 -9.45 -11.33 -5.51
C VAL A 116 -9.06 -10.98 -6.93
N VAL A 117 -9.49 -11.80 -7.89
CA VAL A 117 -9.15 -11.67 -9.31
C VAL A 117 -10.40 -11.48 -10.16
N ASP A 118 -10.26 -10.75 -11.26
CA ASP A 118 -11.32 -10.56 -12.24
C ASP A 118 -11.41 -11.76 -13.21
N ASN A 119 -12.42 -11.76 -14.09
CA ASN A 119 -12.65 -12.85 -15.05
C ASN A 119 -11.59 -12.94 -16.18
N GLN A 120 -10.64 -12.01 -16.22
CA GLN A 120 -9.46 -12.02 -17.11
C GLN A 120 -8.17 -12.34 -16.34
N GLY A 121 -8.26 -12.71 -15.05
CA GLY A 121 -7.10 -12.99 -14.20
C GLY A 121 -6.33 -11.74 -13.76
N ARG A 122 -6.92 -10.55 -13.83
CA ARG A 122 -6.36 -9.33 -13.22
C ARG A 122 -6.54 -9.41 -11.72
N ILE A 123 -5.48 -9.19 -10.97
CA ILE A 123 -5.59 -9.12 -9.52
C ILE A 123 -6.18 -7.74 -9.21
N ILE A 124 -7.28 -7.70 -8.45
CA ILE A 124 -7.96 -6.46 -8.09
C ILE A 124 -7.64 -6.09 -6.64
N VAL A 125 -7.57 -7.11 -5.78
CA VAL A 125 -7.35 -6.95 -4.34
C VAL A 125 -6.41 -8.03 -3.84
N TRP A 126 -5.48 -7.63 -2.99
CA TRP A 126 -4.84 -8.50 -2.02
C TRP A 126 -5.44 -8.22 -0.65
N ALA A 127 -6.05 -9.21 -0.02
CA ALA A 127 -6.60 -9.10 1.33
C ALA A 127 -5.79 -10.03 2.25
N LEU A 128 -4.99 -9.46 3.15
CA LEU A 128 -4.06 -10.21 4.00
C LEU A 128 -4.34 -9.91 5.48
N PRO A 129 -5.42 -10.48 6.06
CA PRO A 129 -5.65 -10.42 7.50
C PRO A 129 -4.50 -11.00 8.30
N ASP A 130 -4.21 -10.38 9.45
CA ASP A 130 -3.23 -10.84 10.44
C ASP A 130 -1.81 -11.05 9.87
N LEU A 131 -1.43 -10.34 8.80
CA LEU A 131 -0.17 -10.53 8.07
C LEU A 131 1.05 -10.09 8.89
N LEU A 132 0.98 -8.91 9.50
CA LEU A 132 2.13 -8.31 10.19
C LEU A 132 2.24 -8.84 11.62
N SER A 133 3.47 -9.15 12.04
CA SER A 133 3.75 -9.56 13.42
C SER A 133 3.50 -8.42 14.41
N PRO A 134 3.33 -8.73 15.72
CA PRO A 134 3.27 -7.72 16.76
C PRO A 134 4.47 -6.75 16.77
N ARG A 135 5.66 -7.22 16.36
CA ARG A 135 6.87 -6.39 16.28
C ARG A 135 6.70 -5.29 15.23
N ILE A 136 6.26 -5.64 14.02
CA ILE A 136 6.05 -4.65 12.95
C ILE A 136 4.87 -3.73 13.26
N GLN A 137 3.80 -4.28 13.86
CA GLN A 137 2.68 -3.48 14.34
C GLN A 137 3.13 -2.43 15.36
N ASN A 138 3.98 -2.81 16.31
CA ASN A 138 4.51 -1.90 17.32
C ASN A 138 5.33 -0.74 16.69
N ILE A 139 6.11 -0.99 15.64
CA ILE A 139 6.84 0.07 14.92
C ILE A 139 5.87 1.11 14.34
N LEU A 140 4.77 0.65 13.72
CA LEU A 140 3.74 1.53 13.15
C LEU A 140 3.00 2.33 14.25
N GLU A 141 2.70 1.69 15.37
CA GLU A 141 2.02 2.31 16.52
C GLU A 141 2.90 3.35 17.23
N GLU A 142 4.15 3.02 17.54
CA GLU A 142 5.11 3.99 18.10
C GLU A 142 5.37 5.14 17.13
N GLY A 143 5.46 4.84 15.83
CA GLY A 143 5.58 5.85 14.79
C GLY A 143 4.38 6.81 14.76
N THR A 144 3.17 6.32 15.01
CA THR A 144 1.96 7.16 15.13
C THR A 144 2.03 8.08 16.34
N LYS A 145 2.61 7.65 17.47
CA LYS A 145 2.77 8.50 18.66
C LYS A 145 3.69 9.70 18.40
N LEU A 146 4.75 9.52 17.60
CA LEU A 146 5.63 10.61 17.16
C LEU A 146 4.91 11.67 16.31
N GLN A 147 3.75 11.33 15.75
CA GLN A 147 2.95 12.20 14.88
C GLN A 147 1.79 12.88 15.60
N ARG A 148 1.62 12.63 16.92
CA ARG A 148 0.45 13.06 17.70
C ARG A 148 0.12 14.53 17.50
N GLU A 149 1.09 15.42 17.70
CA GLU A 149 0.87 16.87 17.64
C GLU A 149 0.35 17.30 16.25
N PHE A 150 0.93 16.75 15.18
CA PHE A 150 0.49 17.03 13.81
C PHE A 150 -0.90 16.46 13.52
N LEU A 151 -1.19 15.23 13.98
CA LEU A 151 -2.50 14.61 13.83
C LEU A 151 -3.60 15.44 14.51
N GLU A 152 -3.37 15.84 15.76
CA GLU A 152 -4.31 16.62 16.55
C GLU A 152 -4.46 18.05 16.00
N ALA A 153 -3.36 18.67 15.52
CA ALA A 153 -3.41 19.98 14.88
C ALA A 153 -4.21 19.97 13.56
N GLU A 154 -4.06 18.94 12.72
CA GLU A 154 -4.87 18.80 11.51
C GLU A 154 -6.34 18.53 11.85
N LEU A 155 -6.63 17.72 12.88
CA LEU A 155 -7.99 17.49 13.34
C LEU A 155 -8.65 18.78 13.84
N ALA A 156 -7.90 19.64 14.54
CA ALA A 156 -8.42 20.88 15.10
C ALA A 156 -9.01 21.80 14.01
N LYS A 157 -8.46 21.77 12.79
CA LYS A 157 -8.90 22.58 11.63
C LYS A 157 -10.25 22.14 11.05
N GLY A 158 -10.69 20.90 11.28
CA GLY A 158 -11.96 20.38 10.75
C GLY A 158 -13.18 20.82 11.57
N HIS A 159 -14.36 20.75 10.98
CA HIS A 159 -15.64 21.03 11.64
C HIS A 159 -16.67 19.93 11.36
N GLU A 160 -17.71 19.84 12.19
CA GLU A 160 -18.86 18.97 11.89
C GLU A 160 -19.59 19.48 10.63
N GLY A 161 -19.97 18.57 9.75
CA GLY A 161 -20.62 18.91 8.48
C GLY A 161 -19.64 19.20 7.32
N ASP A 162 -18.33 19.23 7.58
CA ASP A 162 -17.34 19.28 6.51
C ASP A 162 -17.41 18.07 5.57
N SER A 163 -16.65 18.14 4.47
CA SER A 163 -16.38 16.94 3.66
C SER A 163 -15.93 15.79 4.55
N TRP A 164 -16.25 14.55 4.16
CA TRP A 164 -15.99 13.37 4.98
C TRP A 164 -14.52 13.23 5.43
N ARG A 165 -13.56 13.89 4.77
CA ARG A 165 -12.16 13.90 5.20
C ARG A 165 -11.92 14.71 6.49
N TRP A 166 -12.68 15.78 6.69
CA TRP A 166 -12.48 16.75 7.77
C TRP A 166 -13.60 16.73 8.81
N ASN A 167 -14.68 15.98 8.55
CA ASN A 167 -15.81 15.90 9.45
C ASN A 167 -15.44 15.24 10.79
N LYS A 168 -15.44 16.03 11.85
CA LYS A 168 -15.16 15.60 13.23
C LYS A 168 -16.11 14.50 13.73
N SER A 169 -17.33 14.41 13.20
CA SER A 169 -18.31 13.37 13.58
C SER A 169 -17.91 11.96 13.14
N LEU A 170 -16.90 11.81 12.28
CA LEU A 170 -16.37 10.53 11.81
C LEU A 170 -15.20 10.02 12.65
N PHE A 171 -14.76 10.78 13.65
CA PHE A 171 -13.74 10.33 14.59
C PHE A 171 -14.39 9.72 15.82
N ARG A 172 -13.81 8.64 16.32
CA ARG A 172 -14.20 8.00 17.57
C ARG A 172 -14.14 9.04 18.70
N LYS A 173 -15.21 9.11 19.49
CA LYS A 173 -15.24 9.87 20.74
C LYS A 173 -14.43 9.07 21.78
N GLY A 174 -13.12 9.30 21.77
CA GLY A 174 -12.15 8.52 22.53
C GLY A 174 -12.10 8.87 24.02
N ALA A 175 -11.41 8.02 24.76
CA ALA A 175 -11.02 8.28 26.15
C ALA A 175 -9.84 9.28 26.20
N PRO A 176 -9.57 9.93 27.35
CA PRO A 176 -8.38 10.76 27.50
C PRO A 176 -7.10 10.00 27.08
N GLY A 177 -6.31 10.60 26.19
CA GLY A 177 -5.05 10.04 25.69
C GLY A 177 -5.16 9.30 24.35
N ASP A 178 -6.36 9.07 23.82
CA ASP A 178 -6.55 8.55 22.45
C ASP A 178 -5.96 9.52 21.41
N ILE A 179 -5.33 9.00 20.35
CA ILE A 179 -4.80 9.81 19.24
C ILE A 179 -5.86 9.85 18.14
N ASN A 180 -6.32 11.05 17.80
CA ASN A 180 -7.26 11.25 16.70
C ASN A 180 -6.66 12.22 15.69
N GLY A 181 -6.90 11.96 14.41
CA GLY A 181 -6.51 12.88 13.34
C GLY A 181 -6.14 12.19 12.05
N VAL A 182 -5.80 13.00 11.06
CA VAL A 182 -5.29 12.53 9.77
C VAL A 182 -4.09 13.36 9.39
N LEU A 183 -2.96 12.69 9.17
CA LEU A 183 -1.73 13.31 8.73
C LEU A 183 -1.32 12.69 7.42
N ASN A 184 -1.11 13.52 6.39
CA ASN A 184 -0.56 13.11 5.11
C ASN A 184 0.83 13.71 4.99
N PHE A 185 1.82 12.92 4.59
CA PHE A 185 3.17 13.42 4.40
C PHE A 185 3.91 12.68 3.27
N SER A 186 4.88 13.36 2.70
CA SER A 186 5.65 12.95 1.54
C SER A 186 7.01 13.65 1.51
N PRO A 187 8.08 12.97 1.06
CA PRO A 187 9.38 13.59 0.81
C PRO A 187 9.33 14.61 -0.34
N ALA A 188 8.44 14.42 -1.33
CA ALA A 188 8.30 15.31 -2.47
C ALA A 188 6.92 15.19 -3.11
N TRP A 189 6.09 16.24 -2.95
CA TRP A 189 4.76 16.29 -3.55
C TRP A 189 4.33 17.72 -3.88
N PHE A 190 3.23 17.88 -4.62
CA PHE A 190 2.58 19.19 -4.74
C PHE A 190 1.69 19.46 -3.52
N MET A 191 1.86 20.65 -2.93
CA MET A 191 1.04 21.11 -1.80
C MET A 191 -0.44 21.24 -2.21
N LEU A 192 -1.34 21.23 -1.22
CA LEU A 192 -2.77 21.32 -1.48
C LEU A 192 -3.13 22.55 -2.33
N GLY A 193 -3.94 22.35 -3.38
CA GLY A 193 -4.32 23.42 -4.31
C GLY A 193 -3.29 23.73 -5.40
N HIS A 194 -2.13 23.07 -5.37
CA HIS A 194 -1.07 23.24 -6.35
C HIS A 194 -0.89 21.98 -7.20
N GLN A 195 -0.70 22.15 -8.51
CA GLN A 195 -0.38 21.09 -9.45
C GLN A 195 0.59 21.59 -10.53
N GLY A 196 1.33 20.66 -11.13
CA GLY A 196 2.17 20.92 -12.29
C GLY A 196 3.50 21.61 -12.01
N LYS A 197 4.38 21.62 -13.02
CA LYS A 197 5.79 22.05 -12.90
C LYS A 197 5.96 23.46 -12.32
N ALA A 198 5.01 24.37 -12.55
CA ALA A 198 5.07 25.75 -12.08
C ALA A 198 5.03 25.90 -10.54
N SER A 199 4.42 24.96 -9.83
CA SER A 199 4.30 25.03 -8.36
C SER A 199 5.51 24.44 -7.62
N GLY A 200 6.28 23.59 -8.30
CA GLY A 200 7.38 22.82 -7.71
C GLY A 200 6.91 21.76 -6.70
N LEU A 201 7.75 20.76 -6.46
CA LEU A 201 7.55 19.79 -5.39
C LEU A 201 8.07 20.35 -4.06
N LYS A 202 7.50 19.89 -2.94
CA LYS A 202 7.87 20.28 -1.57
C LYS A 202 7.90 19.07 -0.65
N THR A 203 8.80 19.10 0.33
CA THR A 203 8.84 18.17 1.46
C THR A 203 7.77 18.55 2.47
N SER A 204 7.11 17.56 3.06
CA SER A 204 6.09 17.80 4.10
C SER A 204 6.72 18.30 5.41
N PRO A 205 6.11 19.28 6.11
CA PRO A 205 6.68 19.88 7.31
C PRO A 205 7.02 18.89 8.43
N PHE A 206 6.21 17.83 8.62
CA PHE A 206 6.50 16.80 9.63
C PHE A 206 7.91 16.20 9.46
N LEU A 207 8.32 15.94 8.21
CA LEU A 207 9.60 15.30 7.89
C LEU A 207 10.81 16.19 8.14
N THR A 208 10.61 17.50 8.37
CA THR A 208 11.69 18.45 8.67
C THR A 208 11.83 18.72 10.17
N THR A 209 11.13 17.96 11.02
CA THR A 209 11.21 18.04 12.48
C THR A 209 12.07 16.91 13.05
N SER A 210 12.60 17.07 14.26
CA SER A 210 13.34 15.99 14.94
C SER A 210 12.46 14.75 15.18
N ALA A 211 11.15 14.93 15.37
CA ALA A 211 10.20 13.81 15.46
C ALA A 211 10.07 13.07 14.12
N GLY A 212 10.05 13.81 13.01
CA GLY A 212 10.07 13.25 11.65
C GLY A 212 11.36 12.50 11.33
N GLU A 213 12.51 13.04 11.70
CA GLU A 213 13.81 12.37 11.57
C GLU A 213 13.87 11.06 12.36
N LEU A 214 13.44 11.10 13.64
CA LEU A 214 13.37 9.91 14.48
C LEU A 214 12.39 8.87 13.91
N TRP A 215 11.24 9.33 13.41
CA TRP A 215 10.26 8.48 12.74
C TRP A 215 10.89 7.80 11.52
N MET A 216 11.57 8.54 10.63
CA MET A 216 12.19 7.97 9.42
C MET A 216 13.22 6.88 9.75
N LYS A 217 14.00 7.09 10.82
CA LYS A 217 14.97 6.10 11.30
C LYS A 217 14.29 4.85 11.86
N ASN A 218 13.31 5.03 12.75
CA ASN A 218 12.65 3.92 13.45
C ASN A 218 11.71 3.12 12.53
N PHE A 219 11.20 3.76 11.48
CA PHE A 219 10.24 3.16 10.56
C PHE A 219 10.89 2.25 9.51
N PHE A 220 12.23 2.24 9.37
CA PHE A 220 12.94 1.57 8.29
C PHE A 220 12.52 0.11 8.06
N ASP A 221 12.41 -0.69 9.12
CA ASP A 221 12.04 -2.11 9.03
C ASP A 221 10.60 -2.30 8.51
N ALA A 222 9.64 -1.60 9.11
CA ALA A 222 8.24 -1.66 8.70
C ALA A 222 8.07 -1.13 7.26
N GLY A 223 8.74 -0.03 6.93
CA GLY A 223 8.73 0.56 5.60
C GLY A 223 9.36 -0.33 4.54
N SER A 224 10.44 -1.06 4.87
CA SER A 224 11.05 -2.04 3.97
C SER A 224 10.13 -3.23 3.70
N ILE A 225 9.48 -3.77 4.73
CA ILE A 225 8.49 -4.85 4.60
C ILE A 225 7.32 -4.41 3.72
N ILE A 226 6.72 -3.26 4.01
CA ILE A 226 5.55 -2.75 3.27
C ILE A 226 5.93 -2.44 1.80
N SER A 227 7.15 -1.96 1.57
CA SER A 227 7.69 -1.75 0.21
C SER A 227 7.91 -3.08 -0.53
N GLY A 228 8.40 -4.11 0.16
CA GLY A 228 8.55 -5.46 -0.41
C GLY A 228 7.20 -6.11 -0.71
N ILE A 229 6.20 -5.90 0.15
CA ILE A 229 4.81 -6.30 -0.11
C ILE A 229 4.30 -5.65 -1.41
N LEU A 230 4.51 -4.35 -1.63
CA LEU A 230 4.16 -3.72 -2.91
C LEU A 230 4.91 -4.35 -4.08
N ARG A 231 6.21 -4.59 -3.94
CA ARG A 231 7.03 -5.19 -5.00
C ARG A 231 6.51 -6.55 -5.43
N ILE A 232 5.96 -7.32 -4.51
CA ILE A 232 5.30 -8.59 -4.81
C ILE A 232 3.94 -8.31 -5.42
N MET A 233 3.07 -7.55 -4.76
CA MET A 233 1.69 -7.32 -5.20
C MET A 233 1.60 -6.67 -6.58
N HIS A 234 2.52 -5.76 -6.90
CA HIS A 234 2.55 -4.99 -8.15
C HIS A 234 4.00 -4.56 -8.52
N PRO A 235 4.79 -5.47 -9.12
CA PRO A 235 6.21 -5.26 -9.41
C PRO A 235 6.49 -4.09 -10.35
N ASP A 236 5.65 -3.92 -11.37
CA ASP A 236 5.75 -2.78 -12.30
C ASP A 236 5.49 -1.43 -11.62
N GLN A 237 4.57 -1.39 -10.64
CA GLN A 237 4.29 -0.19 -9.87
C GLN A 237 5.45 0.13 -8.93
N TYR A 238 6.05 -0.89 -8.31
CA TYR A 238 7.28 -0.72 -7.53
C TYR A 238 8.41 -0.16 -8.39
N ARG A 239 8.65 -0.74 -9.58
CA ARG A 239 9.70 -0.30 -10.51
C ARG A 239 9.49 1.14 -10.96
N MET A 240 8.27 1.48 -11.41
CA MET A 240 7.89 2.84 -11.76
C MET A 240 8.22 3.83 -10.63
N GLN A 241 7.89 3.48 -9.39
CA GLN A 241 8.16 4.36 -8.27
C GLN A 241 9.64 4.42 -7.91
N TRP A 242 10.37 3.31 -8.06
CA TRP A 242 11.82 3.30 -7.89
C TRP A 242 12.51 4.24 -8.88
N GLU A 243 12.15 4.18 -10.17
CA GLU A 243 12.62 5.12 -11.19
C GLU A 243 12.30 6.58 -10.82
N THR A 244 11.09 6.82 -10.30
CA THR A 244 10.67 8.15 -9.83
C THR A 244 11.55 8.64 -8.68
N VAL A 245 11.84 7.78 -7.69
CA VAL A 245 12.75 8.12 -6.58
C VAL A 245 14.16 8.37 -7.09
N GLN A 246 14.67 7.60 -8.04
CA GLN A 246 15.99 7.85 -8.63
C GLN A 246 16.07 9.25 -9.24
N VAL A 247 15.06 9.67 -10.02
CA VAL A 247 15.02 11.04 -10.56
C VAL A 247 15.05 12.08 -9.44
N LEU A 248 14.26 11.89 -8.38
CA LEU A 248 14.18 12.85 -7.27
C LEU A 248 15.43 12.87 -6.38
N ARG A 249 16.15 11.75 -6.24
CA ARG A 249 17.42 11.68 -5.49
C ARG A 249 18.53 12.50 -6.13
N HIS A 250 18.52 12.63 -7.46
CA HIS A 250 19.48 13.44 -8.20
C HIS A 250 19.11 14.94 -8.21
N ASP A 251 17.94 15.31 -7.69
CA ASP A 251 17.57 16.69 -7.46
C ASP A 251 18.08 17.14 -6.08
N SER A 252 19.01 18.11 -6.07
CA SER A 252 19.68 18.58 -4.85
C SER A 252 18.72 19.08 -3.76
N ARG A 253 17.47 19.41 -4.12
CA ARG A 253 16.43 19.81 -3.16
C ARG A 253 15.90 18.63 -2.33
N PHE A 254 16.00 17.40 -2.85
CA PHE A 254 15.42 16.21 -2.23
C PHE A 254 16.42 15.09 -1.93
N THR A 255 17.69 15.22 -2.37
CA THR A 255 18.74 14.21 -2.11
C THR A 255 18.78 13.78 -0.64
N ALA A 256 18.91 14.75 0.28
CA ALA A 256 19.03 14.46 1.71
C ALA A 256 17.80 13.74 2.30
N ILE A 257 16.58 14.11 1.88
CA ILE A 257 15.37 13.47 2.41
C ILE A 257 15.20 12.05 1.87
N PHE A 258 15.54 11.81 0.60
CA PHE A 258 15.42 10.47 0.02
C PHE A 258 16.54 9.51 0.47
N ASP A 259 17.69 10.02 0.93
CA ASP A 259 18.74 9.16 1.51
C ASP A 259 18.32 8.51 2.83
N VAL A 260 17.34 9.10 3.53
CA VAL A 260 16.78 8.59 4.80
C VAL A 260 15.30 8.19 4.70
N TRP A 261 14.66 8.34 3.54
CA TRP A 261 13.24 8.00 3.36
C TRP A 261 13.04 6.48 3.48
N PRO A 262 12.26 5.96 4.45
CA PRO A 262 12.14 4.54 4.75
C PRO A 262 11.12 3.80 3.86
N SER A 263 10.74 4.30 2.70
CA SER A 263 9.64 3.72 1.92
C SER A 263 9.83 3.86 0.42
N ILE A 264 9.30 2.92 -0.36
CA ILE A 264 9.19 3.13 -1.80
C ILE A 264 8.08 4.16 -2.13
N PHE A 265 7.06 4.26 -1.29
CA PHE A 265 5.86 5.04 -1.60
C PHE A 265 6.14 6.54 -1.64
N ALA A 266 5.43 7.23 -2.53
CA ALA A 266 5.55 8.67 -2.68
C ALA A 266 4.93 9.42 -1.50
N ALA A 267 3.91 8.86 -0.85
CA ALA A 267 3.23 9.47 0.27
C ALA A 267 2.68 8.43 1.24
N ILE A 268 2.52 8.86 2.50
CA ILE A 268 1.93 8.08 3.58
C ILE A 268 0.86 8.94 4.25
N SER A 269 -0.29 8.32 4.54
CA SER A 269 -1.32 8.88 5.39
C SER A 269 -1.44 8.06 6.66
N VAL A 270 -1.46 8.71 7.81
CA VAL A 270 -1.87 8.11 9.07
C VAL A 270 -3.26 8.61 9.41
N ILE A 271 -4.21 7.68 9.52
CA ILE A 271 -5.62 7.92 9.79
C ILE A 271 -5.93 7.29 11.13
N ALA A 272 -5.94 8.11 12.17
CA ALA A 272 -6.15 7.68 13.54
C ALA A 272 -7.62 7.82 13.94
N ASN A 273 -8.21 6.71 14.37
CA ASN A 273 -9.55 6.63 14.97
C ASN A 273 -10.69 7.24 14.14
N ARG A 274 -10.56 7.22 12.81
CA ARG A 274 -11.58 7.72 11.90
C ARG A 274 -12.27 6.57 11.15
N GLN A 275 -13.60 6.54 11.15
CA GLN A 275 -14.35 5.76 10.17
C GLN A 275 -14.32 6.45 8.79
N ALA A 276 -14.51 5.69 7.72
CA ALA A 276 -14.59 6.27 6.38
C ALA A 276 -15.89 5.81 5.71
N PRO A 277 -16.81 6.72 5.36
CA PRO A 277 -17.97 6.36 4.56
C PRO A 277 -17.53 5.85 3.18
N LEU A 278 -18.41 5.17 2.47
CA LEU A 278 -18.10 4.61 1.15
C LEU A 278 -17.73 5.70 0.14
N HIS A 279 -16.48 5.69 -0.32
CA HIS A 279 -15.90 6.69 -1.21
C HIS A 279 -14.92 6.07 -2.22
N ARG A 280 -14.41 6.92 -3.11
CA ARG A 280 -13.27 6.63 -3.99
C ARG A 280 -12.23 7.70 -3.77
N ASP A 281 -10.96 7.35 -3.95
CA ASP A 281 -9.89 8.33 -3.90
C ASP A 281 -9.79 9.13 -5.19
N PRO A 282 -9.89 10.46 -5.14
CA PRO A 282 -9.95 11.29 -6.35
C PRO A 282 -8.61 11.32 -7.09
N ASN A 283 -7.51 11.33 -6.34
CA ASN A 283 -6.16 11.59 -6.84
C ASN A 283 -5.36 10.31 -7.15
N GLY A 284 -5.96 9.13 -6.98
CA GLY A 284 -5.31 7.86 -7.28
C GLY A 284 -5.25 7.54 -8.78
N ASN A 285 -4.75 6.34 -9.08
CA ASN A 285 -4.79 5.72 -10.39
C ASN A 285 -5.68 4.46 -10.31
N TYR A 286 -6.39 4.13 -11.40
CA TYR A 286 -7.30 2.99 -11.45
C TYR A 286 -6.61 1.61 -11.38
N TYR A 287 -5.32 1.53 -11.67
CA TYR A 287 -4.57 0.28 -11.69
C TYR A 287 -3.50 0.17 -10.61
N TRP A 288 -3.13 1.30 -10.00
CA TRP A 288 -2.13 1.30 -8.94
C TRP A 288 -2.77 0.96 -7.61
N TYR A 289 -2.08 0.16 -6.82
CA TYR A 289 -2.48 -0.18 -5.47
C TYR A 289 -2.03 0.87 -4.47
N ASP A 290 -2.98 1.27 -3.65
CA ASP A 290 -2.72 1.80 -2.33
C ASP A 290 -2.61 0.60 -1.38
N ILE A 291 -1.65 0.64 -0.47
CA ILE A 291 -1.51 -0.37 0.58
C ILE A 291 -2.06 0.21 1.88
N LEU A 292 -3.13 -0.39 2.39
CA LEU A 292 -3.69 -0.06 3.69
C LEU A 292 -3.17 -1.04 4.73
N VAL A 293 -2.58 -0.51 5.79
CA VAL A 293 -2.14 -1.28 6.95
C VAL A 293 -2.93 -0.82 8.17
N SER A 294 -3.51 -1.74 8.92
CA SER A 294 -4.31 -1.43 10.09
C SER A 294 -3.64 -1.96 11.35
N VAL A 295 -3.38 -1.11 12.34
CA VAL A 295 -2.73 -1.43 13.63
C VAL A 295 -3.44 -0.73 14.78
N GLY A 296 -3.02 -0.99 16.01
CA GLY A 296 -3.60 -0.39 17.22
C GLY A 296 -4.34 -1.39 18.09
N ARG A 297 -4.89 -0.88 19.19
CA ARG A 297 -5.56 -1.65 20.24
C ARG A 297 -7.07 -1.71 20.00
N TYR A 298 -7.48 -2.62 19.13
CA TYR A 298 -8.89 -2.90 18.80
C TYR A 298 -9.04 -4.37 18.37
N THR A 299 -10.25 -4.91 18.43
CA THR A 299 -10.48 -6.34 18.15
C THR A 299 -10.70 -6.57 16.67
N THR A 300 -11.59 -5.78 16.06
CA THR A 300 -11.98 -5.91 14.65
C THR A 300 -12.67 -4.63 14.14
N ALA A 301 -12.37 -4.29 12.90
CA ALA A 301 -13.18 -3.40 12.07
C ALA A 301 -13.50 -4.12 10.73
N TYR A 302 -14.37 -3.54 9.92
CA TYR A 302 -14.69 -4.08 8.59
C TYR A 302 -14.35 -3.06 7.51
N LEU A 303 -13.45 -3.44 6.60
CA LEU A 303 -13.18 -2.70 5.38
C LEU A 303 -14.09 -3.26 4.28
N CYS A 304 -15.06 -2.47 3.85
CA CYS A 304 -16.00 -2.84 2.80
C CYS A 304 -15.43 -2.43 1.43
N LEU A 305 -15.43 -3.37 0.48
CA LEU A 305 -15.08 -3.18 -0.92
C LEU A 305 -16.37 -3.38 -1.74
N GLU A 306 -17.24 -2.37 -1.69
CA GLU A 306 -18.65 -2.45 -2.06
C GLU A 306 -18.92 -3.01 -3.47
N PRO A 307 -18.20 -2.62 -4.53
CA PRO A 307 -18.45 -3.15 -5.86
C PRO A 307 -18.24 -4.66 -5.89
N ILE A 308 -17.07 -5.15 -5.49
CA ILE A 308 -16.74 -6.57 -5.61
C ILE A 308 -17.50 -7.48 -4.63
N GLY A 309 -18.31 -6.92 -3.72
CA GLY A 309 -19.17 -7.70 -2.82
C GLY A 309 -18.44 -8.33 -1.65
N PHE A 310 -17.27 -7.80 -1.29
CA PHE A 310 -16.47 -8.30 -0.17
C PHE A 310 -16.37 -7.28 0.95
N GLN A 311 -16.27 -7.79 2.18
CA GLN A 311 -15.70 -7.06 3.30
C GLN A 311 -14.51 -7.84 3.86
N ILE A 312 -13.53 -7.14 4.39
CA ILE A 312 -12.33 -7.75 4.98
C ILE A 312 -12.44 -7.58 6.49
N ARG A 313 -12.25 -8.68 7.23
CA ARG A 313 -12.10 -8.63 8.69
C ARG A 313 -10.76 -7.95 8.99
N ASN A 314 -10.84 -6.66 9.24
CA ASN A 314 -9.69 -5.78 9.39
C ASN A 314 -9.29 -5.74 10.86
N ARG A 315 -8.35 -6.61 11.26
CA ARG A 315 -7.77 -6.68 12.61
C ARG A 315 -6.38 -6.02 12.64
N PRO A 316 -5.81 -5.70 13.81
CA PRO A 316 -4.42 -5.26 13.91
C PRO A 316 -3.47 -6.21 13.15
N GLY A 317 -2.60 -5.64 12.30
CA GLY A 317 -1.70 -6.38 11.42
C GLY A 317 -2.26 -6.74 10.05
N THR A 318 -3.49 -6.35 9.73
CA THR A 318 -4.08 -6.57 8.39
C THR A 318 -3.44 -5.64 7.36
N VAL A 319 -3.12 -6.21 6.20
CA VAL A 319 -2.64 -5.48 5.01
C VAL A 319 -3.60 -5.70 3.85
N VAL A 320 -4.00 -4.63 3.17
CA VAL A 320 -4.87 -4.71 1.99
C VAL A 320 -4.28 -3.88 0.86
N GLY A 321 -4.08 -4.48 -0.30
CA GLY A 321 -3.61 -3.80 -1.51
C GLY A 321 -4.70 -3.74 -2.57
N PHE A 322 -5.09 -2.55 -2.99
CA PHE A 322 -6.09 -2.33 -4.04
C PHE A 322 -6.05 -0.89 -4.55
N SER A 323 -6.71 -0.59 -5.68
CA SER A 323 -6.84 0.80 -6.15
C SER A 323 -7.95 1.55 -5.39
N GLY A 324 -7.60 2.54 -4.56
CA GLY A 324 -8.58 3.37 -3.84
C GLY A 324 -9.48 4.21 -4.76
N LYS A 325 -8.99 4.53 -5.97
CA LYS A 325 -9.79 5.18 -7.02
C LYS A 325 -10.71 4.20 -7.74
N GLY A 326 -10.20 3.01 -8.04
CA GLY A 326 -10.90 2.00 -8.79
C GLY A 326 -11.94 1.24 -7.99
N ILE A 327 -11.73 0.97 -6.71
CA ILE A 327 -12.69 0.26 -5.87
C ILE A 327 -13.29 1.23 -4.86
N ARG A 328 -14.62 1.40 -4.93
CA ARG A 328 -15.36 2.15 -3.92
C ARG A 328 -15.28 1.39 -2.60
N HIS A 329 -14.83 2.07 -1.55
CA HIS A 329 -14.50 1.43 -0.29
C HIS A 329 -14.80 2.32 0.90
N GLY A 330 -14.90 1.71 2.08
CA GLY A 330 -15.17 2.41 3.33
C GLY A 330 -14.88 1.49 4.51
N VAL A 331 -14.65 2.07 5.68
CA VAL A 331 -14.31 1.32 6.89
C VAL A 331 -15.22 1.77 8.02
N ALA A 332 -15.80 0.80 8.72
CA ALA A 332 -16.61 1.06 9.90
C ALA A 332 -15.76 1.60 11.06
N GLU A 333 -16.42 2.19 12.05
CA GLU A 333 -15.78 2.49 13.33
C GLU A 333 -15.26 1.20 13.98
N ALA A 334 -14.10 1.28 14.64
CA ALA A 334 -13.51 0.18 15.38
C ALA A 334 -13.93 0.23 16.85
N ASP A 335 -13.92 -0.91 17.53
CA ASP A 335 -14.22 -1.05 18.96
C ASP A 335 -13.09 -0.56 19.89
N GLY A 336 -12.04 0.06 19.34
CA GLY A 336 -10.87 0.52 20.08
C GLY A 336 -10.04 1.54 19.31
N GLN A 337 -8.75 1.67 19.67
CA GLN A 337 -7.85 2.57 18.96
C GLN A 337 -7.36 1.92 17.67
N ARG A 338 -7.77 2.45 16.53
CA ARG A 338 -7.37 1.98 15.20
C ARG A 338 -6.55 3.05 14.50
N TYR A 339 -5.34 2.68 14.08
CA TYR A 339 -4.52 3.49 13.19
C TYR A 339 -4.44 2.80 11.83
N CYS A 340 -4.88 3.49 10.79
CA CYS A 340 -4.69 3.04 9.42
C CYS A 340 -3.55 3.83 8.78
N HIS A 341 -2.51 3.14 8.36
CA HIS A 341 -1.44 3.69 7.52
C HIS A 341 -1.78 3.37 6.07
N ALA A 342 -2.07 4.39 5.28
CA ALA A 342 -2.26 4.25 3.83
C ALA A 342 -0.98 4.67 3.11
N PHE A 343 -0.41 3.78 2.33
CA PHE A 343 0.78 3.99 1.52
C PHE A 343 0.36 4.08 0.06
N TYR A 344 0.67 5.18 -0.61
CA TYR A 344 0.18 5.42 -1.96
C TYR A 344 1.17 6.19 -2.82
N LEU A 345 0.93 6.13 -4.12
CA LEU A 345 1.69 6.88 -5.12
C LEU A 345 0.87 8.05 -5.62
N ARG A 346 1.55 9.05 -6.18
CA ARG A 346 0.91 10.22 -6.76
C ARG A 346 1.22 10.32 -8.24
N THR A 347 0.17 10.26 -9.05
CA THR A 347 0.30 10.31 -10.51
C THR A 347 0.97 11.60 -10.99
N ASP A 348 0.73 12.73 -10.33
CA ASP A 348 1.33 14.00 -10.73
C ASP A 348 2.82 14.12 -10.37
N VAL A 349 3.28 13.52 -9.27
CA VAL A 349 4.72 13.39 -8.95
C VAL A 349 5.41 12.53 -9.99
N GLN A 350 4.78 11.41 -10.35
CA GLN A 350 5.29 10.50 -11.36
C GLN A 350 5.37 11.17 -12.75
N GLN A 351 4.35 11.96 -13.12
CA GLN A 351 4.34 12.76 -14.34
C GLN A 351 5.39 13.88 -14.32
N TYR A 352 5.60 14.52 -13.16
CA TYR A 352 6.64 15.53 -13.00
C TYR A 352 8.03 14.97 -13.32
N CYS A 353 8.31 13.73 -12.89
CA CYS A 353 9.55 13.01 -13.16
C CYS A 353 9.64 12.39 -14.56
N ASN A 354 8.60 12.51 -15.39
CA ASN A 354 8.53 11.92 -16.74
C ASN A 354 8.79 10.40 -16.77
N VAL A 355 8.33 9.69 -15.73
CA VAL A 355 8.40 8.24 -15.68
C VAL A 355 7.20 7.65 -16.41
N ARG A 356 7.28 6.39 -16.87
CA ARG A 356 6.12 5.70 -17.47
C ARG A 356 5.23 5.08 -16.39
N GLY A 357 3.92 5.28 -16.49
CA GLY A 357 2.95 4.71 -15.55
C GLY A 357 2.86 3.18 -15.63
N ALA A 358 2.76 2.51 -14.49
CA ALA A 358 2.51 1.07 -14.41
C ALA A 358 1.12 0.71 -14.94
N GLY A 359 1.02 -0.45 -15.60
CA GLY A 359 -0.23 -1.03 -16.09
C GLY A 359 -1.01 -1.77 -14.99
N CYS A 360 -1.93 -2.64 -15.40
CA CYS A 360 -2.69 -3.48 -14.46
C CYS A 360 -1.93 -4.76 -14.13
N MET A 361 -2.00 -5.17 -12.86
CA MET A 361 -1.46 -6.44 -12.38
C MET A 361 -2.31 -7.64 -12.80
N THR A 362 -1.70 -8.69 -13.34
CA THR A 362 -2.38 -9.95 -13.69
C THR A 362 -1.65 -11.16 -13.13
N GLN A 363 -2.37 -12.26 -12.91
CA GLN A 363 -1.78 -13.53 -12.48
C GLN A 363 -0.74 -14.05 -13.48
N GLU A 364 -0.88 -13.68 -14.76
CA GLU A 364 0.02 -14.11 -15.84
C GLU A 364 1.46 -13.61 -15.64
N VAL A 365 1.64 -12.42 -15.08
CA VAL A 365 2.99 -11.90 -14.78
C VAL A 365 3.75 -12.86 -13.85
N PHE A 366 3.09 -13.39 -12.81
CA PHE A 366 3.69 -14.36 -11.90
C PHE A 366 3.85 -15.75 -12.53
N ARG A 367 2.92 -16.18 -13.39
CA ARG A 367 3.07 -17.44 -14.14
C ARG A 367 4.30 -17.41 -15.03
N ARG A 368 4.59 -16.28 -15.68
CA ARG A 368 5.83 -16.10 -16.45
C ARG A 368 7.06 -16.23 -15.57
N TRP A 369 7.03 -15.69 -14.35
CA TRP A 369 8.14 -15.82 -13.40
C TRP A 369 8.37 -17.27 -12.98
N VAL A 370 7.31 -17.98 -12.57
CA VAL A 370 7.39 -19.40 -12.20
C VAL A 370 7.80 -20.27 -13.39
N GLY A 371 7.21 -20.05 -14.57
CA GLY A 371 7.57 -20.77 -15.80
C GLY A 371 9.02 -20.54 -16.25
N SER A 372 9.59 -19.36 -15.98
CA SER A 372 11.00 -19.05 -16.25
C SER A 372 11.98 -19.73 -15.28
N ILE A 373 11.53 -20.15 -14.10
CA ILE A 373 12.33 -20.91 -13.11
C ILE A 373 12.58 -22.37 -13.59
N GLY A 374 11.91 -22.81 -14.66
CA GLY A 374 12.16 -24.08 -15.36
C GLY A 374 13.39 -24.11 -16.28
N ALA A 375 14.20 -23.05 -16.32
CA ALA A 375 15.50 -23.05 -17.01
C ALA A 375 16.53 -22.34 -16.13
N GLU A 376 17.45 -23.12 -15.54
CA GLU A 376 18.70 -22.71 -14.89
C GLU A 376 18.82 -21.19 -14.62
N LYS A 377 18.33 -20.65 -13.49
CA LYS A 377 18.71 -19.31 -12.97
C LYS A 377 17.94 -18.89 -11.69
N LEU A 378 18.22 -19.56 -10.57
CA LEU A 378 17.93 -18.95 -9.24
C LEU A 378 18.99 -17.91 -8.84
N THR A 379 20.16 -17.89 -9.50
CA THR A 379 21.31 -17.04 -9.15
C THR A 379 21.43 -15.73 -9.94
N ASN A 380 20.65 -15.52 -11.01
CA ASN A 380 20.72 -14.27 -11.80
C ASN A 380 19.50 -13.35 -11.73
N ILE A 381 18.42 -13.72 -11.03
CA ILE A 381 17.27 -12.80 -10.81
C ILE A 381 17.71 -11.58 -9.98
N ALA A 382 18.79 -11.72 -9.18
CA ALA A 382 19.41 -10.62 -8.45
C ALA A 382 20.33 -9.71 -9.30
N ARG A 383 20.54 -9.99 -10.60
CA ARG A 383 21.50 -9.27 -11.47
C ARG A 383 21.00 -8.93 -12.88
N ASP A 384 19.73 -9.18 -13.22
CA ASP A 384 19.24 -8.96 -14.58
C ASP A 384 19.03 -7.45 -14.87
N PRO A 385 19.66 -6.85 -15.91
CA PRO A 385 19.48 -5.44 -16.27
C PRO A 385 18.16 -5.10 -16.96
N PHE A 386 17.34 -6.09 -17.32
CA PHE A 386 15.93 -5.87 -17.70
C PHE A 386 14.98 -6.05 -16.49
N PHE A 387 15.57 -6.33 -15.33
CA PHE A 387 15.06 -6.19 -13.97
C PHE A 387 15.94 -5.25 -13.11
N LEU A 388 16.73 -4.37 -13.75
CA LEU A 388 17.26 -3.10 -13.21
C LEU A 388 16.37 -1.95 -13.69
#